data_AF-A0A062U1E2-F1
#
_entry.id   AF-A0A062U1E2-F1
#
_cell.length_a   1.000
_cell.length_b   1.000
_cell.length_c   1.000
_cell.angle_alpha   90.00
_cell.angle_beta   90.00
_cell.angle_gamma   90.00
#
_symmetry.space_group_name_H-M   'P 1'
#
loop_
_entity.id
_entity.type
_entity.pdbx_description
1 polymer ?
#
loop_
_entity_poly.entity_id
_entity_poly.type
_entity_poly.pdbx_seq_one_letter_code
_entity_poly.pdbx_strand_id
1 'polypeptide(L)'
;MYLGKLSKLFATAWHQARTREDGNVAIIFAMSVIPIFLLMGFAIDLQQVNTSKNRVQHIIDSAVIAGAREMQDGKNDTEIKNYIKNYINSSLLATGMGGCQDPVSTISNATQDISVRVLCSQDTAIMQLAGVDHINYAVSSASVYGIGKVDVAFVFDTSGSMAGSRNEALKDAAELAVQVLLPDDSTLIDTGDVRIGMVSYSYGMDAGPYFTPVTGKNRIRTYEDTYYENVPDGGHYESVCNWWGCRNIWVTDFRLEERTTTTTINNTCVKERLGSEALTDAAPGPFAWIEATGATYNESRDRWTPDRACNSPPPVALTSNKTLLNTYIQNLPASGGTAGHLGIAWGWYLIAPEWKSIWPATSKPWDYAEPDTAKAMILMTDGEFNAQYNTSNGNSFGQSKKLCDAIKARGIKIYTVAFQAPSGGKAILNYCASGPDFAFEPENADELKDAYTNIAQSISDLRIRY
;
A
#
# COMPACT_ATOMS: atom_id res chain seq x y z
N MET A 1 33.56 47.55 -12.43
CA MET A 1 34.11 48.68 -11.65
C MET A 1 35.06 48.26 -10.51
N TYR A 2 35.11 46.99 -10.08
CA TYR A 2 35.97 46.52 -8.98
C TYR A 2 37.43 46.20 -9.36
N LEU A 3 37.69 45.72 -10.58
CA LEU A 3 39.03 45.34 -11.06
C LEU A 3 40.02 46.53 -11.13
N GLY A 4 39.56 47.74 -11.47
CA GLY A 4 40.40 48.94 -11.56
C GLY A 4 40.80 49.55 -10.21
N LYS A 5 40.06 49.24 -9.12
CA LYS A 5 40.45 49.63 -7.76
C LYS A 5 41.48 48.66 -7.17
N LEU A 6 41.36 47.37 -7.48
CA LEU A 6 42.35 46.35 -7.10
C LEU A 6 43.71 46.60 -7.74
N SER A 7 43.77 46.92 -9.05
CA SER A 7 45.05 47.18 -9.72
C SER A 7 45.79 48.39 -9.15
N LYS A 8 45.06 49.45 -8.78
CA LYS A 8 45.64 50.62 -8.12
C LYS A 8 46.13 50.30 -6.71
N LEU A 9 45.37 49.55 -5.92
CA LEU A 9 45.77 49.11 -4.58
C LEU A 9 47.04 48.26 -4.62
N PHE A 10 47.14 47.30 -5.54
CA PHE A 10 48.35 46.48 -5.74
C PHE A 10 49.55 47.33 -6.19
N ALA A 11 49.34 48.29 -7.10
CA ALA A 11 50.41 49.18 -7.55
C ALA A 11 50.94 50.08 -6.42
N THR A 12 50.06 50.64 -5.58
CA THR A 12 50.49 51.42 -4.40
C THR A 12 51.14 50.55 -3.32
N ALA A 13 50.64 49.33 -3.09
CA ALA A 13 51.25 48.40 -2.15
C ALA A 13 52.65 47.96 -2.60
N TRP A 14 52.83 47.70 -3.90
CA TRP A 14 54.13 47.37 -4.50
C TRP A 14 55.11 48.54 -4.43
N HIS A 15 54.63 49.78 -4.65
CA HIS A 15 55.48 50.96 -4.58
C HIS A 15 55.87 51.31 -3.13
N GLN A 16 54.99 51.08 -2.16
CA GLN A 16 55.28 51.24 -0.72
C GLN A 16 56.18 50.11 -0.18
N ALA A 17 56.07 48.89 -0.70
CA ALA A 17 56.96 47.78 -0.34
C ALA A 17 58.39 48.00 -0.86
N ARG A 18 58.56 48.70 -1.99
CA ARG A 18 59.86 49.01 -2.59
C ARG A 18 60.61 50.16 -1.89
N THR A 19 59.95 50.92 -1.03
CA THR A 19 60.50 52.15 -0.42
C THR A 19 60.77 52.05 1.09
N ARG A 20 60.54 50.89 1.72
CA ARG A 20 60.90 50.67 3.14
C ARG A 20 62.22 49.89 3.27
N GLU A 21 63.17 50.46 4.00
CA GLU A 21 64.50 49.90 4.27
C GLU A 21 64.51 48.89 5.46
N ASP A 22 63.35 48.39 5.90
CA ASP A 22 63.26 47.32 6.89
C ASP A 22 63.27 45.95 6.18
N GLY A 23 64.45 45.43 5.89
CA GLY A 23 64.72 44.26 5.03
C GLY A 23 64.03 42.93 5.38
N ASN A 24 63.23 42.84 6.44
CA ASN A 24 62.51 41.61 6.79
C ASN A 24 61.12 41.47 6.15
N VAL A 25 60.39 42.58 5.90
CA VAL A 25 58.98 42.50 5.46
C VAL A 25 58.87 41.93 4.04
N ALA A 26 59.74 42.36 3.12
CA ALA A 26 59.75 41.86 1.76
C ALA A 26 60.13 40.37 1.69
N ILE A 27 61.05 39.92 2.55
CA ILE A 27 61.50 38.53 2.64
C ILE A 27 60.40 37.63 3.22
N ILE A 28 59.74 38.05 4.31
CA ILE A 28 58.60 37.32 4.88
C ILE A 28 57.43 37.27 3.91
N PHE A 29 57.14 38.38 3.20
CA PHE A 29 56.11 38.40 2.16
C PHE A 29 56.43 37.41 1.04
N ALA A 30 57.64 37.43 0.48
CA ALA A 30 58.05 36.51 -0.57
C ALA A 30 57.96 35.03 -0.13
N MET A 31 58.37 34.71 1.10
CA MET A 31 58.29 33.34 1.63
C MET A 31 56.85 32.91 1.96
N SER A 32 55.97 33.82 2.39
CA SER A 32 54.57 33.53 2.74
C SER A 32 53.65 33.42 1.52
N VAL A 33 54.00 34.04 0.40
CA VAL A 33 53.27 33.92 -0.88
C VAL A 33 53.26 32.48 -1.38
N ILE A 34 54.39 31.76 -1.29
CA ILE A 34 54.53 30.37 -1.75
C ILE A 34 53.50 29.42 -1.09
N PRO A 35 53.39 29.31 0.25
CA PRO A 35 52.40 28.44 0.88
C PRO A 35 50.95 28.89 0.63
N ILE A 36 50.69 30.18 0.49
CA ILE A 36 49.34 30.68 0.16
C ILE A 36 48.92 30.22 -1.25
N PHE A 37 49.81 30.35 -2.25
CA PHE A 37 49.54 29.87 -3.61
C PHE A 37 49.38 28.35 -3.67
N LEU A 38 50.15 27.59 -2.88
CA LEU A 38 49.96 26.15 -2.77
C LEU A 38 48.60 25.77 -2.17
N LEU A 39 48.13 26.47 -1.14
CA LEU A 39 46.80 26.25 -0.55
C LEU A 39 45.67 26.59 -1.53
N MET A 40 45.80 27.70 -2.26
CA MET A 40 44.84 28.07 -3.32
C MET A 40 44.86 27.05 -4.46
N GLY A 41 46.05 26.56 -4.83
CA GLY A 41 46.24 25.52 -5.83
C GLY A 41 45.54 24.23 -5.46
N PHE A 42 45.77 23.76 -4.22
CA PHE A 42 45.09 22.61 -3.67
C PHE A 42 43.56 22.76 -3.72
N ALA A 43 43.02 23.93 -3.38
CA ALA A 43 41.58 24.17 -3.44
C ALA A 43 41.02 24.09 -4.87
N ILE A 44 41.74 24.62 -5.86
CA ILE A 44 41.35 24.55 -7.27
C ILE A 44 41.40 23.10 -7.78
N ASP A 45 42.49 22.38 -7.48
CA ASP A 45 42.67 20.99 -7.90
C ASP A 45 41.61 20.08 -7.26
N LEU A 46 41.30 20.28 -5.97
CA LEU A 46 40.23 19.55 -5.29
C LEU A 46 38.84 19.87 -5.88
N GLN A 47 38.59 21.13 -6.26
CA GLN A 47 37.34 21.51 -6.92
C GLN A 47 37.20 20.84 -8.29
N GLN A 48 38.30 20.73 -9.05
CA GLN A 48 38.31 20.01 -10.32
C GLN A 48 38.06 18.52 -10.12
N VAL A 49 38.75 17.88 -9.15
CA VAL A 49 38.52 16.47 -8.79
C VAL A 49 37.07 16.21 -8.41
N ASN A 50 36.46 17.06 -7.56
CA ASN A 50 35.06 16.90 -7.17
C ASN A 50 34.09 17.09 -8.35
N THR A 51 34.39 18.03 -9.24
CA THR A 51 33.60 18.25 -10.46
C THR A 51 33.67 17.03 -11.38
N SER A 52 34.87 16.48 -11.58
CA SER A 52 35.08 15.25 -12.35
C SER A 52 34.39 14.05 -11.70
N LYS A 53 34.54 13.88 -10.38
CA LYS A 53 33.88 12.81 -9.61
C LYS A 53 32.37 12.83 -9.79
N ASN A 54 31.73 13.99 -9.66
CA ASN A 54 30.28 14.11 -9.82
C ASN A 54 29.82 13.80 -11.25
N ARG A 55 30.59 14.21 -12.27
CA ARG A 55 30.28 13.88 -13.67
C ARG A 55 30.38 12.39 -13.94
N VAL A 56 31.44 11.74 -13.47
CA VAL A 56 31.60 10.27 -13.59
C VAL A 56 30.48 9.55 -12.84
N GLN A 57 30.09 10.03 -11.65
CA GLN A 57 28.95 9.49 -10.90
C GLN A 57 27.67 9.48 -11.73
N HIS A 58 27.32 10.60 -12.37
CA HIS A 58 26.13 10.66 -13.23
C HIS A 58 26.19 9.69 -14.42
N ILE A 59 27.36 9.51 -15.03
CA ILE A 59 27.56 8.56 -16.14
C ILE A 59 27.36 7.12 -15.66
N ILE A 60 27.95 6.75 -14.53
CA ILE A 60 27.80 5.38 -14.03
C ILE A 60 26.38 5.12 -13.54
N ASP A 61 25.69 6.10 -12.94
CA ASP A 61 24.30 5.95 -12.51
C ASP A 61 23.39 5.63 -13.70
N SER A 62 23.57 6.32 -14.84
CA SER A 62 22.80 6.02 -16.06
C SER A 62 23.24 4.70 -16.71
N ALA A 63 24.52 4.34 -16.64
CA ALA A 63 25.04 3.10 -17.18
C ALA A 63 24.52 1.86 -16.44
N VAL A 64 24.42 1.94 -15.11
CA VAL A 64 23.95 0.85 -14.27
C VAL A 64 22.44 0.63 -14.50
N ILE A 65 21.65 1.71 -14.63
CA ILE A 65 20.23 1.62 -15.05
C ILE A 65 20.08 1.03 -16.47
N ALA A 66 20.92 1.45 -17.42
CA ALA A 66 20.88 0.90 -18.78
C ALA A 66 21.25 -0.58 -18.80
N GLY A 67 22.24 -0.99 -18.01
CA GLY A 67 22.60 -2.40 -17.81
C GLY A 67 21.46 -3.22 -17.18
N ALA A 68 20.70 -2.65 -16.25
CA ALA A 68 19.53 -3.31 -15.67
C ALA A 68 18.43 -3.57 -16.71
N ARG A 69 18.25 -2.68 -17.70
CA ARG A 69 17.34 -2.90 -18.83
C ARG A 69 17.80 -4.02 -19.76
N GLU A 70 19.09 -4.12 -20.04
CA GLU A 70 19.62 -5.21 -20.87
C GLU A 70 19.42 -6.59 -20.21
N MET A 71 19.34 -6.63 -18.88
CA MET A 71 18.96 -7.82 -18.13
C MET A 71 17.47 -8.16 -18.26
N GLN A 72 16.59 -7.15 -18.44
CA GLN A 72 15.16 -7.35 -18.75
C GLN A 72 14.97 -8.04 -20.11
N ASP A 73 15.84 -7.74 -21.08
CA ASP A 73 15.84 -8.36 -22.40
C ASP A 73 16.37 -9.82 -22.39
N GLY A 74 16.70 -10.38 -21.22
CA GLY A 74 17.15 -11.76 -21.06
C GLY A 74 18.59 -12.03 -21.53
N LYS A 75 19.42 -10.98 -21.62
CA LYS A 75 20.82 -11.11 -22.04
C LYS A 75 21.67 -11.75 -20.96
N ASN A 76 22.76 -12.40 -21.35
CA ASN A 76 23.64 -13.06 -20.41
C ASN A 76 24.53 -12.06 -19.65
N ASP A 77 25.04 -12.44 -18.47
CA ASP A 77 25.92 -11.61 -17.64
C ASP A 77 27.11 -11.03 -18.41
N THR A 78 27.66 -11.76 -19.38
CA THR A 78 28.83 -11.32 -20.15
C THR A 78 28.46 -10.21 -21.13
N GLU A 79 27.30 -10.32 -21.78
CA GLU A 79 26.72 -9.31 -22.66
C GLU A 79 26.37 -8.05 -21.89
N ILE A 80 25.76 -8.17 -20.71
CA ILE A 80 25.43 -7.03 -19.85
C ILE A 80 26.70 -6.31 -19.40
N LYS A 81 27.72 -7.04 -18.93
CA LYS A 81 29.00 -6.44 -18.52
C LYS A 81 29.69 -5.72 -19.68
N ASN A 82 29.66 -6.31 -20.88
CA ASN A 82 30.20 -5.68 -22.09
C ASN A 82 29.41 -4.43 -22.50
N TYR A 83 28.09 -4.46 -22.39
CA TYR A 83 27.23 -3.32 -22.65
C TYR A 83 27.54 -2.15 -21.71
N ILE A 84 27.56 -2.40 -20.40
CA ILE A 84 27.88 -1.40 -19.38
C ILE A 84 29.27 -0.81 -19.63
N LYS A 85 30.26 -1.66 -19.92
CA LYS A 85 31.62 -1.22 -20.26
C LYS A 85 31.64 -0.29 -21.48
N ASN A 86 30.96 -0.67 -22.56
CA ASN A 86 30.89 0.14 -23.77
C ASN A 86 30.15 1.46 -23.54
N TYR A 87 29.07 1.45 -22.76
CA TYR A 87 28.29 2.63 -22.42
C TYR A 87 29.14 3.63 -21.61
N ILE A 88 29.83 3.17 -20.56
CA ILE A 88 30.69 4.02 -19.73
C ILE A 88 31.85 4.57 -20.55
N ASN A 89 32.56 3.70 -21.29
CA ASN A 89 33.73 4.13 -22.08
C ASN A 89 33.34 5.14 -23.17
N SER A 90 32.22 4.94 -23.87
CA SER A 90 31.74 5.90 -24.88
C SER A 90 31.27 7.22 -24.26
N SER A 91 30.62 7.18 -23.09
CA SER A 91 30.16 8.37 -22.38
C SER A 91 31.31 9.20 -21.78
N LEU A 92 32.36 8.54 -21.30
CA LEU A 92 33.59 9.20 -20.84
C LEU A 92 34.33 9.88 -21.98
N LEU A 93 34.43 9.22 -23.15
CA LEU A 93 35.03 9.81 -24.36
C LEU A 93 34.22 11.02 -24.85
N ALA A 94 32.89 10.95 -24.85
CA ALA A 94 32.02 12.05 -25.27
C ALA A 94 32.13 13.29 -24.38
N THR A 95 32.44 13.10 -23.09
CA THR A 95 32.61 14.19 -22.12
C THR A 95 34.04 14.72 -22.05
N GLY A 96 34.96 14.15 -22.83
CA GLY A 96 36.37 14.53 -22.84
C GLY A 96 37.11 14.17 -21.55
N MET A 97 36.58 13.24 -20.75
CA MET A 97 37.17 12.81 -19.50
C MET A 97 38.14 11.64 -19.74
N GLY A 98 39.45 11.92 -19.60
CA GLY A 98 40.51 10.92 -19.67
C GLY A 98 40.89 10.35 -18.30
N GLY A 99 41.73 9.31 -18.28
CA GLY A 99 42.36 8.80 -17.05
C GLY A 99 41.55 7.80 -16.22
N CYS A 100 40.44 7.27 -16.75
CA CYS A 100 39.66 6.21 -16.10
C CYS A 100 40.08 4.82 -16.57
N GLN A 101 40.18 3.88 -15.64
CA GLN A 101 40.37 2.45 -15.91
C GLN A 101 39.04 1.82 -16.35
N ASP A 102 39.13 0.61 -16.91
CA ASP A 102 37.95 -0.17 -17.27
C ASP A 102 37.03 -0.40 -16.05
N PRO A 103 35.70 -0.23 -16.21
CA PRO A 103 34.74 -0.45 -15.14
C PRO A 103 34.73 -1.91 -14.69
N VAL A 104 34.72 -2.13 -13.37
CA VAL A 104 34.49 -3.45 -12.78
C VAL A 104 33.01 -3.57 -12.46
N SER A 105 32.32 -4.46 -13.16
CA SER A 105 30.90 -4.75 -12.98
C SER A 105 30.69 -6.11 -12.30
N THR A 106 29.99 -6.09 -11.18
CA THR A 106 29.60 -7.26 -10.38
C THR A 106 28.08 -7.42 -10.44
N ILE A 107 27.62 -8.60 -10.88
CA ILE A 107 26.22 -9.00 -10.91
C ILE A 107 26.03 -10.02 -9.80
N SER A 108 25.13 -9.75 -8.86
CA SER A 108 24.79 -10.67 -7.78
C SER A 108 23.63 -11.56 -8.20
N ASN A 109 23.83 -12.88 -8.31
CA ASN A 109 22.74 -13.80 -8.67
C ASN A 109 21.65 -13.93 -7.59
N ALA A 110 21.94 -13.54 -6.34
CA ALA A 110 21.01 -13.67 -5.22
C ALA A 110 20.04 -12.49 -5.09
N THR A 111 20.51 -11.29 -5.44
CA THR A 111 19.76 -10.03 -5.33
C THR A 111 19.51 -9.38 -6.68
N GLN A 112 20.04 -9.96 -7.76
CA GLN A 112 20.05 -9.41 -9.11
C GLN A 112 20.60 -7.97 -9.17
N ASP A 113 21.45 -7.60 -8.20
CA ASP A 113 22.10 -6.29 -8.17
C ASP A 113 23.18 -6.20 -9.23
N ILE A 114 23.16 -5.11 -9.99
CA ILE A 114 24.28 -4.68 -10.83
C ILE A 114 25.02 -3.60 -10.07
N SER A 115 26.27 -3.86 -9.70
CA SER A 115 27.16 -2.88 -9.09
C SER A 115 28.34 -2.62 -10.00
N VAL A 116 28.70 -1.35 -10.16
CA VAL A 116 29.81 -0.91 -11.00
C VAL A 116 30.73 -0.02 -10.21
N ARG A 117 32.03 -0.27 -10.32
CA ARG A 117 33.08 0.56 -9.75
C ARG A 117 34.06 0.99 -10.84
N VAL A 118 34.38 2.28 -10.86
CA VAL A 118 35.36 2.88 -11.79
C VAL A 118 36.44 3.60 -10.99
N LEU A 119 37.69 3.40 -11.39
CA LEU A 119 38.86 4.10 -10.85
C LEU A 119 39.31 5.13 -11.88
N CYS A 120 39.39 6.40 -11.49
CA CYS A 120 39.80 7.49 -12.36
C CYS A 120 40.92 8.31 -11.73
N SER A 121 41.75 8.90 -12.59
CA SER A 121 42.82 9.84 -12.25
C SER A 121 42.51 11.20 -12.84
N GLN A 122 42.71 12.26 -12.05
CA GLN A 122 42.60 13.65 -12.50
C GLN A 122 43.96 14.34 -12.36
N ASP A 123 44.43 14.94 -13.44
CA ASP A 123 45.65 15.74 -13.44
C ASP A 123 45.46 17.00 -12.59
N THR A 124 46.48 17.35 -11.80
CA THR A 124 46.49 18.58 -11.01
C THR A 124 47.07 19.73 -11.83
N ALA A 125 46.47 20.91 -11.72
CA ALA A 125 46.93 22.09 -12.42
C ALA A 125 48.06 22.81 -11.66
N ILE A 126 47.96 22.88 -10.34
CA ILE A 126 48.89 23.67 -9.51
C ILE A 126 49.70 22.76 -8.57
N MET A 127 49.12 21.68 -8.04
CA MET A 127 49.84 20.73 -7.18
C MET A 127 50.97 19.96 -7.88
N GLN A 128 50.99 19.92 -9.21
CA GLN A 128 52.15 19.44 -9.98
C GLN A 128 53.44 20.20 -9.63
N LEU A 129 53.35 21.49 -9.26
CA LEU A 129 54.50 22.29 -8.80
C LEU A 129 55.05 21.81 -7.45
N ALA A 130 54.25 21.06 -6.68
CA ALA A 130 54.63 20.42 -5.43
C ALA A 130 54.94 18.92 -5.60
N GLY A 131 55.04 18.42 -6.85
CA GLY A 131 55.35 17.03 -7.17
C GLY A 131 54.17 16.06 -7.05
N VAL A 132 52.93 16.57 -6.99
CA VAL A 132 51.72 15.73 -7.02
C VAL A 132 51.02 15.95 -8.35
N ASP A 133 51.34 15.14 -9.34
CA ASP A 133 50.85 15.35 -10.71
C ASP A 133 49.39 14.95 -10.87
N HIS A 134 48.91 13.96 -10.10
CA HIS A 134 47.57 13.39 -10.26
C HIS A 134 46.90 13.08 -8.92
N ILE A 135 45.58 13.12 -8.89
CA ILE A 135 44.75 12.66 -7.77
C ILE A 135 43.81 11.56 -8.26
N ASN A 136 43.93 10.39 -7.64
CA ASN A 136 43.07 9.24 -7.92
C ASN A 136 41.77 9.31 -7.11
N TYR A 137 40.65 8.98 -7.75
CA TYR A 137 39.35 8.85 -7.10
C TYR A 137 38.60 7.62 -7.62
N ALA A 138 37.77 7.05 -6.75
CA ALA A 138 36.90 5.94 -7.08
C ALA A 138 35.44 6.40 -7.04
N VAL A 139 34.66 5.88 -7.98
CA VAL A 139 33.23 6.11 -8.07
C VAL A 139 32.55 4.75 -8.16
N SER A 140 31.46 4.57 -7.41
CA SER A 140 30.68 3.34 -7.43
C SER A 140 29.20 3.67 -7.48
N SER A 141 28.46 2.86 -8.25
CA SER A 141 27.01 2.94 -8.36
C SER A 141 26.44 1.53 -8.42
N ALA A 142 25.22 1.36 -7.95
CA ALA A 142 24.51 0.10 -7.98
C ALA A 142 23.04 0.34 -8.33
N SER A 143 22.45 -0.58 -9.09
CA SER A 143 21.00 -0.69 -9.28
C SER A 143 20.58 -2.11 -8.95
N VAL A 144 19.44 -2.23 -8.30
CA VAL A 144 18.75 -3.49 -8.13
C VAL A 144 17.97 -3.77 -9.42
N TYR A 145 18.02 -5.00 -9.91
CA TYR A 145 16.99 -5.54 -10.79
C TYR A 145 16.02 -6.30 -9.88
N GLY A 146 14.99 -5.61 -9.42
CA GLY A 146 13.85 -6.23 -8.80
C GLY A 146 12.74 -6.20 -9.82
N ILE A 147 12.33 -7.36 -10.31
CA ILE A 147 10.95 -7.46 -10.75
C ILE A 147 10.14 -7.57 -9.45
N GLY A 148 9.69 -6.44 -8.93
CA GLY A 148 9.11 -6.35 -7.60
C GLY A 148 7.88 -7.26 -7.46
N LYS A 149 7.78 -7.97 -6.34
CA LYS A 149 6.59 -8.79 -6.04
C LYS A 149 5.44 -7.86 -5.67
N VAL A 150 4.23 -8.16 -6.08
CA VAL A 150 3.05 -7.35 -5.81
C VAL A 150 1.94 -8.21 -5.21
N ASP A 151 1.45 -7.80 -4.03
CA ASP A 151 0.19 -8.27 -3.48
C ASP A 151 -0.92 -7.27 -3.79
N VAL A 152 -1.99 -7.72 -4.47
CA VAL A 152 -3.13 -6.89 -4.86
C VAL A 152 -4.40 -7.40 -4.18
N ALA A 153 -5.11 -6.55 -3.45
CA ALA A 153 -6.43 -6.86 -2.90
C ALA A 153 -7.54 -6.18 -3.72
N PHE A 154 -8.45 -6.96 -4.29
CA PHE A 154 -9.69 -6.43 -4.87
C PHE A 154 -10.80 -6.45 -3.83
N VAL A 155 -11.47 -5.31 -3.69
CA VAL A 155 -12.58 -5.10 -2.76
C VAL A 155 -13.82 -4.69 -3.55
N PHE A 156 -14.76 -5.63 -3.66
CA PHE A 156 -15.96 -5.48 -4.48
C PHE A 156 -17.18 -5.08 -3.65
N ASP A 157 -17.85 -4.00 -4.05
CA ASP A 157 -19.19 -3.68 -3.56
C ASP A 157 -20.20 -4.65 -4.19
N THR A 158 -20.95 -5.36 -3.36
CA THR A 158 -22.01 -6.29 -3.79
C THR A 158 -23.37 -5.88 -3.25
N SER A 159 -23.53 -4.61 -2.89
CA SER A 159 -24.79 -4.04 -2.41
C SER A 159 -25.90 -4.09 -3.46
N GLY A 160 -27.14 -3.86 -3.02
CA GLY A 160 -28.31 -3.95 -3.91
C GLY A 160 -28.31 -2.93 -5.07
N SER A 161 -27.60 -1.81 -4.96
CA SER A 161 -27.49 -0.80 -6.02
C SER A 161 -26.70 -1.30 -7.24
N MET A 162 -25.83 -2.29 -7.03
CA MET A 162 -25.04 -2.93 -8.07
C MET A 162 -25.85 -3.87 -8.97
N ALA A 163 -27.14 -4.12 -8.68
CA ALA A 163 -27.92 -5.11 -9.42
C ALA A 163 -28.06 -4.78 -10.92
N GLY A 164 -28.21 -5.82 -11.74
CA GLY A 164 -28.37 -5.70 -13.20
C GLY A 164 -27.06 -5.37 -13.91
N SER A 165 -27.12 -4.44 -14.87
CA SER A 165 -26.02 -4.13 -15.78
C SER A 165 -24.76 -3.59 -15.09
N ARG A 166 -24.89 -3.04 -13.88
CA ARG A 166 -23.72 -2.55 -13.13
C ARG A 166 -22.82 -3.68 -12.65
N ASN A 167 -23.41 -4.74 -12.10
CA ASN A 167 -22.66 -5.93 -11.69
C ASN A 167 -22.05 -6.63 -12.91
N GLU A 168 -22.76 -6.68 -14.04
CA GLU A 168 -22.21 -7.23 -15.29
C GLU A 168 -20.99 -6.43 -15.78
N ALA A 169 -21.08 -5.10 -15.83
CA ALA A 169 -19.96 -4.24 -16.21
C ALA A 169 -18.77 -4.37 -15.25
N LEU A 170 -19.02 -4.46 -13.94
CA LEU A 170 -17.98 -4.69 -12.93
C LEU A 170 -17.27 -6.03 -13.17
N LYS A 171 -18.02 -7.10 -13.44
CA LYS A 171 -17.46 -8.42 -13.69
C LYS A 171 -16.53 -8.41 -14.89
N ASP A 172 -17.00 -7.88 -16.01
CA ASP A 172 -16.18 -7.76 -17.22
C ASP A 172 -14.88 -6.97 -16.98
N ALA A 173 -14.99 -5.81 -16.31
CA ALA A 173 -13.84 -4.93 -16.07
C ALA A 173 -12.83 -5.56 -15.09
N ALA A 174 -13.31 -6.25 -14.05
CA ALA A 174 -12.47 -6.95 -13.09
C ALA A 174 -11.74 -8.14 -13.73
N GLU A 175 -12.41 -8.91 -14.60
CA GLU A 175 -11.76 -10.00 -15.34
C GLU A 175 -10.67 -9.49 -16.28
N LEU A 176 -10.91 -8.36 -16.95
CA LEU A 176 -9.90 -7.72 -17.78
C LEU A 176 -8.68 -7.29 -16.95
N ALA A 177 -8.89 -6.69 -15.77
CA ALA A 177 -7.79 -6.35 -14.87
C ALA A 177 -6.99 -7.57 -14.42
N VAL A 178 -7.65 -8.70 -14.10
CA VAL A 178 -6.97 -9.96 -13.77
C VAL A 178 -6.13 -10.45 -14.94
N GLN A 179 -6.62 -10.37 -16.17
CA GLN A 179 -5.88 -10.75 -17.37
C GLN A 179 -4.66 -9.86 -17.61
N VAL A 180 -4.75 -8.56 -17.33
CA VAL A 180 -3.62 -7.62 -17.46
C VAL A 180 -2.58 -7.84 -16.37
N LEU A 181 -3.00 -8.06 -15.13
CA LEU A 181 -2.12 -8.30 -13.98
C LEU A 181 -1.44 -9.67 -14.04
N LEU A 182 -2.11 -10.66 -14.61
CA LEU A 182 -1.63 -12.02 -14.81
C LEU A 182 -1.78 -12.35 -16.30
N PRO A 183 -0.81 -12.03 -17.18
CA PRO A 183 -0.85 -12.41 -18.60
C PRO A 183 -0.59 -13.91 -18.80
N ASP A 184 -1.05 -14.51 -19.90
CA ASP A 184 -0.87 -15.96 -20.20
C ASP A 184 0.54 -16.27 -20.71
N ASP A 185 1.15 -15.32 -21.42
CA ASP A 185 2.44 -15.46 -22.07
C ASP A 185 3.53 -14.90 -21.14
N SER A 186 4.12 -15.75 -20.31
CA SER A 186 5.21 -15.30 -19.42
C SER A 186 6.43 -16.21 -19.48
N THR A 187 7.21 -15.99 -20.54
CA THR A 187 8.66 -16.26 -20.54
C THR A 187 9.44 -15.28 -19.64
N LEU A 188 8.75 -14.33 -18.98
CA LEU A 188 9.29 -13.20 -18.22
C LEU A 188 8.77 -13.08 -16.77
N ILE A 189 8.08 -14.09 -16.22
CA ILE A 189 7.49 -13.98 -14.87
C ILE A 189 7.67 -15.32 -14.15
N ASP A 190 8.43 -15.32 -13.06
CA ASP A 190 8.30 -16.40 -12.09
C ASP A 190 6.86 -16.36 -11.58
N THR A 191 6.14 -17.48 -11.77
CA THR A 191 4.73 -17.63 -11.42
C THR A 191 4.56 -17.53 -9.90
N GLY A 192 4.47 -16.30 -9.39
CA GLY A 192 4.48 -16.01 -7.95
C GLY A 192 4.70 -14.54 -7.58
N ASP A 193 5.17 -13.73 -8.53
CA ASP A 193 5.45 -12.31 -8.28
C ASP A 193 4.19 -11.47 -8.08
N VAL A 194 3.13 -11.70 -8.87
CA VAL A 194 1.85 -11.01 -8.71
C VAL A 194 0.83 -11.96 -8.09
N ARG A 195 0.28 -11.58 -6.95
CA ARG A 195 -0.73 -12.37 -6.22
C ARG A 195 -1.93 -11.51 -5.95
N ILE A 196 -3.11 -12.04 -6.26
CA ILE A 196 -4.37 -11.33 -6.14
C ILE A 196 -5.21 -12.00 -5.06
N GLY A 197 -5.70 -11.21 -4.11
CA GLY A 197 -6.72 -11.59 -3.15
C GLY A 197 -8.03 -10.87 -3.47
N MET A 198 -9.16 -11.49 -3.20
CA MET A 198 -10.48 -10.91 -3.49
C MET A 198 -11.42 -11.02 -2.31
N VAL A 199 -12.15 -9.95 -2.06
CA VAL A 199 -13.21 -9.88 -1.06
C VAL A 199 -14.36 -9.05 -1.60
N SER A 200 -15.57 -9.37 -1.17
CA SER A 200 -16.75 -8.55 -1.39
C SER A 200 -17.46 -8.24 -0.08
N TYR A 201 -18.25 -7.18 -0.09
CA TYR A 201 -18.99 -6.73 1.09
C TYR A 201 -20.41 -6.33 0.74
N SER A 202 -21.31 -6.50 1.72
CA SER A 202 -22.67 -5.94 1.69
C SER A 202 -23.03 -5.36 3.08
N TYR A 203 -24.05 -5.89 3.79
CA TYR A 203 -24.30 -5.60 5.21
C TYR A 203 -23.30 -6.25 6.16
N GLY A 204 -22.68 -7.34 5.71
CA GLY A 204 -21.66 -8.08 6.40
C GLY A 204 -20.74 -8.74 5.37
N MET A 205 -19.83 -9.58 5.85
CA MET A 205 -18.89 -10.31 5.00
C MET A 205 -18.91 -11.79 5.40
N ASP A 206 -18.80 -12.69 4.42
CA ASP A 206 -18.72 -14.13 4.68
C ASP A 206 -17.26 -14.53 4.87
N ALA A 207 -16.87 -14.97 6.07
CA ALA A 207 -15.49 -15.43 6.31
C ALA A 207 -15.26 -16.87 5.82
N GLY A 208 -16.31 -17.60 5.45
CA GLY A 208 -16.30 -18.99 4.99
C GLY A 208 -15.38 -19.90 5.81
N PRO A 209 -14.37 -20.54 5.19
CA PRO A 209 -13.48 -21.46 5.90
C PRO A 209 -12.61 -20.77 6.97
N TYR A 210 -12.46 -19.45 6.89
CA TYR A 210 -11.66 -18.66 7.83
C TYR A 210 -12.48 -18.17 9.05
N PHE A 211 -13.77 -18.50 9.12
CA PHE A 211 -14.66 -18.03 10.19
C PHE A 211 -14.15 -18.36 11.60
N THR A 212 -13.80 -19.62 11.87
CA THR A 212 -13.30 -20.03 13.20
C THR A 212 -11.95 -19.35 13.52
N PRO A 213 -10.94 -19.36 12.62
CA PRO A 213 -9.70 -18.64 12.82
C PRO A 213 -9.85 -17.13 13.14
N VAL A 214 -10.82 -16.43 12.54
CA VAL A 214 -10.95 -14.97 12.69
C VAL A 214 -11.88 -14.54 13.83
N THR A 215 -12.77 -15.42 14.29
CA THR A 215 -13.76 -15.09 15.34
C THR A 215 -13.54 -15.85 16.65
N GLY A 216 -12.80 -16.96 16.62
CA GLY A 216 -12.71 -17.90 17.74
C GLY A 216 -14.03 -18.66 18.01
N LYS A 217 -15.03 -18.57 17.12
CA LYS A 217 -16.36 -19.19 17.28
C LYS A 217 -16.60 -20.27 16.23
N ASN A 218 -17.49 -21.21 16.53
CA ASN A 218 -17.98 -22.19 15.56
C ASN A 218 -19.03 -21.58 14.63
N ARG A 219 -19.15 -22.10 13.40
CA ARG A 219 -20.20 -21.66 12.45
C ARG A 219 -21.62 -21.92 12.98
N ILE A 220 -21.78 -23.00 13.75
CA ILE A 220 -23.02 -23.35 14.44
C ILE A 220 -22.95 -22.73 15.84
N ARG A 221 -23.87 -21.81 16.12
CA ARG A 221 -23.94 -21.06 17.38
C ARG A 221 -25.36 -21.11 17.90
N THR A 222 -25.53 -21.44 19.18
CA THR A 222 -26.81 -21.43 19.86
C THR A 222 -26.89 -20.18 20.73
N TYR A 223 -27.99 -19.44 20.58
CA TYR A 223 -28.31 -18.27 21.40
C TYR A 223 -29.48 -18.64 22.30
N GLU A 224 -29.41 -18.16 23.53
CA GLU A 224 -30.39 -18.39 24.57
C GLU A 224 -30.77 -17.04 25.16
N ASP A 225 -32.05 -16.88 25.45
CA ASP A 225 -32.59 -15.69 26.10
C ASP A 225 -33.64 -16.11 27.13
N THR A 226 -33.78 -15.32 28.20
CA THR A 226 -34.63 -15.63 29.34
C THR A 226 -35.57 -14.48 29.59
N TYR A 227 -36.87 -14.76 29.55
CA TYR A 227 -37.93 -13.76 29.73
C TYR A 227 -38.93 -14.21 30.78
N TYR A 228 -39.71 -13.26 31.32
CA TYR A 228 -40.73 -13.54 32.32
C TYR A 228 -42.13 -13.54 31.70
N GLU A 229 -42.87 -14.62 31.90
CA GLU A 229 -44.25 -14.79 31.45
C GLU A 229 -45.21 -14.72 32.64
N ASN A 230 -46.33 -14.01 32.50
CA ASN A 230 -47.41 -14.04 33.49
C ASN A 230 -48.21 -15.33 33.33
N VAL A 231 -48.03 -16.27 34.26
CA VAL A 231 -48.80 -17.51 34.30
C VAL A 231 -49.89 -17.41 35.38
N PRO A 232 -51.13 -17.86 35.10
CA PRO A 232 -52.19 -17.89 36.10
C PRO A 232 -51.78 -18.70 37.34
N ASP A 233 -51.98 -18.13 38.53
CA ASP A 233 -51.67 -18.74 39.83
C ASP A 233 -52.87 -18.64 40.76
N GLY A 234 -53.96 -19.29 40.34
CA GLY A 234 -55.24 -19.23 41.04
C GLY A 234 -56.00 -17.93 40.80
N GLY A 235 -56.75 -17.51 41.80
CA GLY A 235 -57.58 -16.31 41.74
C GLY A 235 -58.49 -16.19 42.95
N HIS A 236 -59.17 -15.06 43.04
CA HIS A 236 -60.09 -14.75 44.12
C HIS A 236 -61.37 -14.09 43.58
N TYR A 237 -62.46 -14.18 44.35
CA TYR A 237 -63.69 -13.47 44.01
C TYR A 237 -63.62 -12.04 44.57
N GLU A 238 -63.79 -11.05 43.71
CA GLU A 238 -63.92 -9.66 44.08
C GLU A 238 -65.37 -9.20 43.91
N SER A 239 -65.92 -8.53 44.92
CA SER A 239 -67.28 -7.98 44.88
C SER A 239 -67.26 -6.60 44.22
N VAL A 240 -67.82 -6.50 43.01
CA VAL A 240 -67.94 -5.23 42.30
C VAL A 240 -69.38 -4.74 42.39
N CYS A 241 -69.54 -3.52 42.91
CA CYS A 241 -70.84 -2.88 43.09
C CYS A 241 -71.02 -1.72 42.12
N ASN A 242 -72.21 -1.62 41.55
CA ASN A 242 -72.65 -0.44 40.79
C ASN A 242 -74.03 0.03 41.29
N TRP A 243 -74.58 1.08 40.68
CA TRP A 243 -75.85 1.70 41.10
C TRP A 243 -77.05 0.73 41.12
N TRP A 244 -76.96 -0.40 40.44
CA TRP A 244 -78.04 -1.39 40.30
C TRP A 244 -77.84 -2.64 41.17
N GLY A 245 -76.73 -2.74 41.91
CA GLY A 245 -76.43 -3.85 42.82
C GLY A 245 -74.97 -4.30 42.78
N CYS A 246 -74.67 -5.33 43.57
CA CYS A 246 -73.35 -5.95 43.65
C CYS A 246 -73.33 -7.33 43.00
N ARG A 247 -72.22 -7.67 42.35
CA ARG A 247 -71.95 -9.01 41.83
C ARG A 247 -70.51 -9.41 42.14
N ASN A 248 -70.31 -10.69 42.45
CA ASN A 248 -68.97 -11.26 42.56
C ASN A 248 -68.44 -11.62 41.17
N ILE A 249 -67.26 -11.09 40.83
CA ILE A 249 -66.51 -11.47 39.64
C ILE A 249 -65.28 -12.28 40.05
N TRP A 250 -64.86 -13.23 39.22
CA TRP A 250 -63.61 -13.95 39.42
C TRP A 250 -62.46 -13.13 38.86
N VAL A 251 -61.44 -12.86 39.67
CA VAL A 251 -60.20 -12.20 39.27
C VAL A 251 -59.08 -13.24 39.32
N THR A 252 -58.36 -13.38 38.21
CA THR A 252 -57.22 -14.29 38.09
C THR A 252 -55.97 -13.62 38.65
N ASP A 253 -55.28 -14.30 39.57
CA ASP A 253 -53.97 -13.87 40.04
C ASP A 253 -52.89 -14.42 39.09
N PHE A 254 -51.83 -13.65 38.86
CA PHE A 254 -50.72 -14.06 38.00
C PHE A 254 -49.42 -14.07 38.79
N ARG A 255 -48.57 -15.07 38.52
CA ARG A 255 -47.17 -15.07 38.95
C ARG A 255 -46.26 -14.96 37.75
N LEU A 256 -45.08 -14.39 37.96
CA LEU A 256 -44.02 -14.39 36.95
C LEU A 256 -43.35 -15.77 36.93
N GLU A 257 -43.32 -16.40 35.77
CA GLU A 257 -42.55 -17.62 35.52
C GLU A 257 -41.42 -17.30 34.55
N GLU A 258 -40.23 -17.74 34.89
CA GLU A 258 -39.05 -17.62 34.03
C GLU A 258 -39.15 -18.65 32.89
N ARG A 259 -39.05 -18.16 31.66
CA ARG A 259 -39.05 -18.97 30.43
C ARG A 259 -37.74 -18.78 29.71
N THR A 260 -37.20 -19.88 29.21
CA THR A 260 -35.99 -19.90 28.39
C THR A 260 -36.34 -20.27 26.97
N THR A 261 -35.87 -19.49 26.00
CA THR A 261 -35.98 -19.79 24.57
C THR A 261 -34.60 -19.90 23.95
N THR A 262 -34.47 -20.71 22.91
CA THR A 262 -33.20 -20.89 22.20
C THR A 262 -33.40 -20.82 20.69
N THR A 263 -32.36 -20.37 20.00
CA THR A 263 -32.27 -20.46 18.54
C THR A 263 -30.88 -20.90 18.12
N THR A 264 -30.77 -21.55 16.97
CA THR A 264 -29.49 -21.98 16.42
C THR A 264 -29.28 -21.33 15.07
N ILE A 265 -28.10 -20.72 14.89
CA ILE A 265 -27.66 -20.13 13.64
C ILE A 265 -26.52 -20.96 13.07
N ASN A 266 -26.57 -21.22 11.77
CA ASN A 266 -25.50 -21.87 11.04
C ASN A 266 -25.06 -20.94 9.89
N ASN A 267 -24.07 -20.08 10.16
CA ASN A 267 -23.50 -19.20 9.16
C ASN A 267 -22.03 -18.84 9.50
N THR A 268 -21.36 -18.26 8.50
CA THR A 268 -19.98 -17.77 8.58
C THR A 268 -19.91 -16.26 8.37
N CYS A 269 -21.03 -15.55 8.56
CA CYS A 269 -21.08 -14.10 8.41
C CYS A 269 -20.40 -13.40 9.60
N VAL A 270 -19.63 -12.38 9.27
CA VAL A 270 -18.93 -11.52 10.21
C VAL A 270 -19.31 -10.05 10.02
N LYS A 271 -19.04 -9.26 11.05
CA LYS A 271 -19.22 -7.81 11.10
C LYS A 271 -17.94 -7.14 11.60
N GLU A 272 -17.98 -5.83 11.78
CA GLU A 272 -16.83 -5.04 12.22
C GLU A 272 -16.24 -5.50 13.56
N ARG A 273 -14.93 -5.35 13.70
CA ARG A 273 -14.20 -5.59 14.95
C ARG A 273 -14.50 -4.47 15.95
N LEU A 274 -14.51 -4.82 17.24
CA LEU A 274 -14.72 -3.87 18.33
C LEU A 274 -13.45 -3.65 19.15
N GLY A 275 -13.45 -2.58 19.96
CA GLY A 275 -12.35 -2.29 20.88
C GLY A 275 -11.23 -1.46 20.24
N SER A 276 -10.04 -1.48 20.85
CA SER A 276 -8.89 -0.68 20.42
C SER A 276 -8.39 -1.08 19.03
N GLU A 277 -8.55 -2.35 18.66
CA GLU A 277 -8.08 -2.89 17.38
C GLU A 277 -9.10 -2.76 16.25
N ALA A 278 -10.24 -2.09 16.48
CA ALA A 278 -11.36 -2.00 15.52
C ALA A 278 -10.95 -1.51 14.12
N LEU A 279 -9.92 -0.65 14.04
CA LEU A 279 -9.48 0.02 12.83
C LEU A 279 -8.00 -0.26 12.52
N THR A 280 -7.49 -1.44 12.93
CA THR A 280 -6.10 -1.87 12.75
C THR A 280 -6.05 -3.19 11.99
N ASP A 281 -4.86 -3.55 11.50
CA ASP A 281 -4.56 -4.86 10.91
C ASP A 281 -4.09 -5.90 11.92
N ALA A 282 -4.28 -5.67 13.23
CA ALA A 282 -3.87 -6.63 14.25
C ALA A 282 -4.42 -8.04 13.94
N ALA A 283 -3.60 -9.07 14.17
CA ALA A 283 -3.98 -10.45 13.95
C ALA A 283 -5.21 -10.83 14.80
N PRO A 284 -6.14 -11.65 14.29
CA PRO A 284 -7.25 -12.16 15.11
C PRO A 284 -6.74 -12.91 16.33
N GLY A 285 -7.27 -12.56 17.49
CA GLY A 285 -6.84 -13.07 18.78
C GLY A 285 -7.53 -12.35 19.94
N PRO A 286 -7.11 -12.62 21.20
CA PRO A 286 -7.64 -11.90 22.35
C PRO A 286 -7.63 -10.38 22.13
N PHE A 287 -8.79 -9.74 22.35
CA PHE A 287 -9.02 -8.30 22.14
C PHE A 287 -9.00 -7.80 20.67
N ALA A 288 -8.79 -8.69 19.70
CA ALA A 288 -8.74 -8.39 18.26
C ALA A 288 -9.60 -9.35 17.41
N TRP A 289 -10.55 -10.05 18.02
CA TRP A 289 -11.45 -10.94 17.29
C TRP A 289 -12.36 -10.16 16.33
N ILE A 290 -12.63 -10.74 15.16
CA ILE A 290 -13.70 -10.25 14.31
C ILE A 290 -15.03 -10.69 14.91
N GLU A 291 -16.00 -9.78 14.92
CA GLU A 291 -17.30 -10.10 15.48
C GLU A 291 -18.12 -11.00 14.55
N ALA A 292 -18.71 -12.05 15.12
CA ALA A 292 -19.63 -12.91 14.40
C ALA A 292 -21.04 -12.31 14.37
N THR A 293 -21.79 -12.56 13.29
CA THR A 293 -23.24 -12.31 13.32
C THR A 293 -23.94 -13.25 14.30
N GLY A 294 -24.98 -12.74 14.94
CA GLY A 294 -25.79 -13.46 15.91
C GLY A 294 -27.29 -13.33 15.67
N ALA A 295 -28.07 -13.64 16.70
CA ALA A 295 -29.50 -13.39 16.73
C ALA A 295 -29.85 -12.72 18.05
N THR A 296 -30.86 -11.85 17.98
CA THR A 296 -31.43 -11.17 19.15
C THR A 296 -32.86 -11.65 19.33
N TYR A 297 -33.25 -11.96 20.56
CA TYR A 297 -34.63 -12.28 20.89
C TYR A 297 -35.42 -11.00 21.17
N ASN A 298 -36.67 -10.95 20.68
CA ASN A 298 -37.59 -9.86 20.97
C ASN A 298 -38.77 -10.44 21.77
N GLU A 299 -38.76 -10.21 23.08
CA GLU A 299 -39.79 -10.71 24.01
C GLU A 299 -41.20 -10.22 23.61
N SER A 300 -41.34 -8.96 23.21
CA SER A 300 -42.65 -8.36 22.87
C SER A 300 -43.31 -9.01 21.64
N ARG A 301 -42.52 -9.68 20.79
CA ARG A 301 -42.98 -10.35 19.57
C ARG A 301 -42.82 -11.87 19.62
N ASP A 302 -42.34 -12.40 20.75
CA ASP A 302 -41.91 -13.79 20.92
C ASP A 302 -41.16 -14.33 19.70
N ARG A 303 -40.10 -13.62 19.27
CA ARG A 303 -39.43 -13.92 18.01
C ARG A 303 -37.93 -13.64 18.05
N TRP A 304 -37.16 -14.64 17.60
CA TRP A 304 -35.76 -14.50 17.25
C TRP A 304 -35.58 -13.77 15.91
N THR A 305 -34.72 -12.76 15.90
CA THR A 305 -34.32 -12.02 14.69
C THR A 305 -32.81 -12.20 14.48
N PRO A 306 -32.38 -12.92 13.43
CA PRO A 306 -30.96 -12.98 13.09
C PRO A 306 -30.47 -11.62 12.60
N ASP A 307 -29.19 -11.34 12.83
CA ASP A 307 -28.47 -10.24 12.20
C ASP A 307 -28.58 -10.34 10.67
N ARG A 308 -28.38 -9.21 9.98
CA ARG A 308 -28.46 -9.15 8.50
C ARG A 308 -27.47 -10.12 7.87
N ALA A 309 -27.93 -10.86 6.85
CA ALA A 309 -27.08 -11.77 6.11
C ALA A 309 -25.99 -11.02 5.34
N CYS A 310 -24.81 -11.65 5.21
CA CYS A 310 -23.68 -11.09 4.49
C CYS A 310 -23.80 -11.23 2.96
N ASN A 311 -24.54 -12.23 2.47
CA ASN A 311 -24.82 -12.51 1.05
C ASN A 311 -23.60 -12.51 0.10
N SER A 312 -22.38 -12.41 0.59
CA SER A 312 -21.12 -12.32 -0.16
C SER A 312 -20.45 -13.69 -0.23
N PRO A 313 -19.75 -14.05 -1.32
CA PRO A 313 -18.87 -15.21 -1.32
C PRO A 313 -17.71 -15.08 -0.31
N PRO A 314 -17.16 -16.20 0.22
CA PRO A 314 -15.98 -16.20 1.06
C PRO A 314 -14.74 -15.59 0.41
N PRO A 315 -13.81 -14.96 1.17
CA PRO A 315 -12.65 -14.31 0.58
C PRO A 315 -11.73 -15.31 -0.12
N VAL A 316 -11.16 -14.87 -1.24
CA VAL A 316 -10.07 -15.58 -1.92
C VAL A 316 -8.75 -15.03 -1.40
N ALA A 317 -7.97 -15.88 -0.75
CA ALA A 317 -6.63 -15.54 -0.30
C ALA A 317 -5.69 -15.32 -1.51
N LEU A 318 -4.58 -14.64 -1.30
CA LEU A 318 -3.60 -14.30 -2.34
C LEU A 318 -3.23 -15.50 -3.22
N THR A 319 -3.46 -15.38 -4.52
CA THR A 319 -3.20 -16.42 -5.52
C THR A 319 -2.89 -15.84 -6.89
N SER A 320 -2.21 -16.62 -7.73
CA SER A 320 -2.03 -16.36 -9.16
C SER A 320 -2.97 -17.23 -10.03
N ASN A 321 -3.88 -17.99 -9.43
CA ASN A 321 -4.81 -18.87 -10.15
C ASN A 321 -5.97 -18.06 -10.78
N LYS A 322 -5.83 -17.72 -12.07
CA LYS A 322 -6.84 -16.97 -12.83
C LYS A 322 -8.22 -17.61 -12.81
N THR A 323 -8.30 -18.93 -12.91
CA THR A 323 -9.59 -19.64 -12.92
C THR A 323 -10.34 -19.42 -11.61
N LEU A 324 -9.64 -19.46 -10.47
CA LEU A 324 -10.23 -19.20 -9.16
C LEU A 324 -10.72 -17.75 -9.04
N LEU A 325 -9.90 -16.80 -9.49
CA LEU A 325 -10.21 -15.36 -9.45
C LEU A 325 -11.41 -15.02 -10.35
N ASN A 326 -11.44 -15.51 -11.59
CA ASN A 326 -12.54 -15.28 -12.52
C ASN A 326 -13.83 -15.97 -12.01
N THR A 327 -13.72 -17.17 -11.43
CA THR A 327 -14.88 -17.84 -10.80
C THR A 327 -15.45 -17.01 -9.66
N TYR A 328 -14.59 -16.39 -8.84
CA TYR A 328 -15.04 -15.50 -7.78
C TYR A 328 -15.78 -14.27 -8.33
N ILE A 329 -15.20 -13.61 -9.33
CA ILE A 329 -15.80 -12.44 -10.00
C ILE A 329 -17.17 -12.79 -10.58
N GLN A 330 -17.29 -13.89 -11.34
CA GLN A 330 -18.53 -14.29 -11.98
C GLN A 330 -19.66 -14.60 -11.00
N ASN A 331 -19.31 -15.05 -9.79
CA ASN A 331 -20.27 -15.37 -8.73
C ASN A 331 -20.55 -14.19 -7.78
N LEU A 332 -20.10 -12.96 -8.11
CA LEU A 332 -20.43 -11.79 -7.31
C LEU A 332 -21.96 -11.54 -7.31
N PRO A 333 -22.59 -11.50 -6.13
CA PRO A 333 -23.99 -11.17 -5.97
C PRO A 333 -24.19 -9.65 -5.99
N ALA A 334 -25.45 -9.21 -6.03
CA ALA A 334 -25.81 -7.79 -5.93
C ALA A 334 -27.03 -7.64 -5.03
N SER A 335 -26.81 -7.68 -3.72
CA SER A 335 -27.88 -7.58 -2.72
C SER A 335 -27.34 -7.09 -1.37
N GLY A 336 -28.19 -6.41 -0.60
CA GLY A 336 -27.85 -5.92 0.73
C GLY A 336 -27.48 -4.44 0.75
N GLY A 337 -26.86 -3.98 1.83
CA GLY A 337 -26.41 -2.60 2.01
C GLY A 337 -24.92 -2.44 1.75
N THR A 338 -24.39 -1.25 2.05
CA THR A 338 -23.04 -0.87 1.63
C THR A 338 -22.15 -0.61 2.85
N ALA A 339 -21.70 -1.68 3.53
CA ALA A 339 -20.77 -1.60 4.66
C ALA A 339 -19.32 -1.45 4.20
N GLY A 340 -19.02 -0.34 3.51
CA GLY A 340 -17.70 -0.11 2.88
C GLY A 340 -16.51 -0.19 3.83
N HIS A 341 -16.67 0.23 5.09
CA HIS A 341 -15.62 0.07 6.12
C HIS A 341 -15.22 -1.40 6.33
N LEU A 342 -16.17 -2.34 6.27
CA LEU A 342 -15.89 -3.76 6.41
C LEU A 342 -15.15 -4.30 5.19
N GLY A 343 -15.54 -3.87 3.99
CA GLY A 343 -14.84 -4.20 2.75
C GLY A 343 -13.38 -3.72 2.77
N ILE A 344 -13.14 -2.47 3.17
CA ILE A 344 -11.79 -1.90 3.30
C ILE A 344 -10.96 -2.67 4.31
N ALA A 345 -11.52 -2.99 5.48
CA ALA A 345 -10.83 -3.74 6.52
C ALA A 345 -10.41 -5.12 6.00
N TRP A 346 -11.32 -5.88 5.40
CA TRP A 346 -10.99 -7.20 4.86
C TRP A 346 -10.06 -7.16 3.65
N GLY A 347 -10.17 -6.13 2.81
CA GLY A 347 -9.20 -5.86 1.75
C GLY A 347 -7.80 -5.70 2.31
N TRP A 348 -7.66 -5.00 3.44
CA TRP A 348 -6.38 -4.84 4.12
C TRP A 348 -5.90 -6.17 4.72
N TYR A 349 -6.79 -6.93 5.36
CA TYR A 349 -6.48 -8.23 5.96
C TYR A 349 -5.95 -9.26 4.96
N LEU A 350 -6.38 -9.19 3.70
CA LEU A 350 -5.88 -10.05 2.62
C LEU A 350 -4.39 -9.84 2.33
N ILE A 351 -3.86 -8.64 2.55
CA ILE A 351 -2.49 -8.24 2.19
C ILE A 351 -1.64 -7.83 3.39
N ALA A 352 -2.21 -7.86 4.59
CA ALA A 352 -1.53 -7.55 5.84
C ALA A 352 -0.68 -8.74 6.34
N PRO A 353 0.63 -8.56 6.59
CA PRO A 353 1.50 -9.62 7.11
C PRO A 353 1.08 -10.12 8.50
N GLU A 354 0.44 -9.27 9.31
CA GLU A 354 -0.12 -9.65 10.61
C GLU A 354 -1.15 -10.78 10.50
N TRP A 355 -1.80 -10.92 9.35
CA TRP A 355 -2.82 -11.94 9.08
C TRP A 355 -2.27 -13.24 8.49
N LYS A 356 -0.93 -13.39 8.38
CA LYS A 356 -0.28 -14.58 7.81
C LYS A 356 -0.65 -15.91 8.48
N SER A 357 -1.13 -15.90 9.72
CA SER A 357 -1.56 -17.10 10.45
C SER A 357 -2.93 -17.61 10.01
N ILE A 358 -3.76 -16.73 9.43
CA ILE A 358 -5.11 -17.04 8.95
C ILE A 358 -5.06 -17.68 7.57
N TRP A 359 -4.12 -17.22 6.73
CA TRP A 359 -4.04 -17.61 5.34
C TRP A 359 -3.26 -18.92 5.11
N PRO A 360 -3.59 -19.69 4.06
CA PRO A 360 -2.81 -20.87 3.65
C PRO A 360 -1.33 -20.52 3.42
N ALA A 361 -0.44 -21.51 3.55
CA ALA A 361 1.00 -21.30 3.46
C ALA A 361 1.46 -20.59 2.16
N THR A 362 0.83 -20.91 1.03
CA THR A 362 1.11 -20.35 -0.30
C THR A 362 0.55 -18.93 -0.51
N SER A 363 -0.33 -18.48 0.40
CA SER A 363 -1.08 -17.23 0.29
C SER A 363 -0.73 -16.24 1.41
N LYS A 364 0.37 -16.47 2.12
CA LYS A 364 0.85 -15.57 3.17
C LYS A 364 1.29 -14.24 2.54
N PRO A 365 0.75 -13.10 3.00
CA PRO A 365 1.18 -11.79 2.51
C PRO A 365 2.66 -11.56 2.82
N TRP A 366 3.35 -10.83 1.94
CA TRP A 366 4.72 -10.40 2.20
C TRP A 366 4.77 -9.41 3.38
N ASP A 367 5.90 -9.32 4.07
CA ASP A 367 6.10 -8.35 5.15
C ASP A 367 6.07 -6.91 4.59
N TYR A 368 5.64 -5.92 5.40
CA TYR A 368 5.56 -4.52 4.95
C TYR A 368 6.92 -3.91 4.60
N ALA A 369 7.99 -4.45 5.18
CA ALA A 369 9.36 -4.01 4.97
C ALA A 369 10.15 -4.94 4.03
N GLU A 370 9.48 -5.90 3.39
CA GLU A 370 10.13 -6.81 2.44
C GLU A 370 10.63 -5.98 1.24
N PRO A 371 11.94 -6.05 0.92
CA PRO A 371 12.50 -5.31 -0.20
C PRO A 371 11.85 -5.74 -1.51
N ASP A 372 11.74 -4.79 -2.44
CA ASP A 372 11.21 -5.03 -3.79
C ASP A 372 9.80 -5.67 -3.76
N THR A 373 9.00 -5.28 -2.76
CA THR A 373 7.57 -5.62 -2.70
C THR A 373 6.69 -4.39 -2.73
N ALA A 374 5.62 -4.47 -3.53
CA ALA A 374 4.55 -3.49 -3.53
C ALA A 374 3.25 -4.13 -3.03
N LYS A 375 2.42 -3.30 -2.41
CA LYS A 375 1.08 -3.69 -1.98
C LYS A 375 0.06 -2.69 -2.50
N ALA A 376 -0.99 -3.20 -3.14
CA ALA A 376 -2.05 -2.38 -3.69
C ALA A 376 -3.43 -2.90 -3.26
N MET A 377 -4.37 -1.98 -3.06
CA MET A 377 -5.77 -2.27 -2.84
C MET A 377 -6.57 -1.56 -3.92
N ILE A 378 -7.52 -2.27 -4.53
CA ILE A 378 -8.47 -1.73 -5.50
C ILE A 378 -9.84 -1.77 -4.83
N LEU A 379 -10.37 -0.59 -4.50
CA LEU A 379 -11.65 -0.41 -3.82
C LEU A 379 -12.69 0.14 -4.78
N MET A 380 -13.85 -0.49 -4.86
CA MET A 380 -14.94 -0.08 -5.74
C MET A 380 -16.24 0.10 -4.96
N THR A 381 -17.06 1.09 -5.37
CA THR A 381 -18.47 1.23 -4.97
C THR A 381 -19.28 2.04 -5.98
N ASP A 382 -20.58 1.77 -6.07
CA ASP A 382 -21.56 2.60 -6.80
C ASP A 382 -22.46 3.44 -5.87
N GLY A 383 -22.18 3.44 -4.56
CA GLY A 383 -23.09 3.93 -3.55
C GLY A 383 -22.41 4.65 -2.38
N GLU A 384 -23.23 5.12 -1.45
CA GLU A 384 -22.73 5.67 -0.19
C GLU A 384 -22.53 4.56 0.85
N PHE A 385 -21.49 4.72 1.67
CA PHE A 385 -21.22 3.83 2.79
C PHE A 385 -22.22 4.09 3.93
N ASN A 386 -23.34 3.36 3.92
CA ASN A 386 -24.53 3.64 4.73
C ASN A 386 -24.92 2.53 5.72
N ALA A 387 -24.16 1.44 5.75
CA ALA A 387 -24.39 0.32 6.67
C ALA A 387 -23.24 0.19 7.66
N GLN A 388 -23.56 0.13 8.95
CA GLN A 388 -22.65 -0.25 10.04
C GLN A 388 -23.43 -1.06 11.08
N TYR A 389 -22.72 -1.88 11.85
CA TYR A 389 -23.30 -2.68 12.91
C TYR A 389 -23.19 -2.00 14.27
N ASN A 390 -22.00 -1.56 14.65
CA ASN A 390 -21.73 -0.90 15.92
C ASN A 390 -21.52 0.61 15.71
N THR A 391 -22.46 1.39 16.23
CA THR A 391 -22.40 2.85 16.19
C THR A 391 -21.31 3.45 17.07
N SER A 392 -20.77 2.68 18.03
CA SER A 392 -19.68 3.14 18.92
C SER A 392 -18.37 3.40 18.17
N ASN A 393 -18.14 2.69 17.05
CA ASN A 393 -17.00 2.92 16.16
C ASN A 393 -17.20 4.15 15.24
N GLY A 394 -18.39 4.74 15.26
CA GLY A 394 -18.84 5.79 14.34
C GLY A 394 -19.60 5.22 13.14
N ASN A 395 -19.98 6.10 12.21
CA ASN A 395 -20.64 5.68 10.97
C ASN A 395 -19.65 5.04 9.99
N SER A 396 -20.17 4.27 9.03
CA SER A 396 -19.38 3.57 8.02
C SER A 396 -18.41 4.49 7.28
N PHE A 397 -18.86 5.68 6.85
CA PHE A 397 -18.01 6.70 6.22
C PHE A 397 -16.80 7.11 7.08
N GLY A 398 -17.01 7.43 8.36
CA GLY A 398 -15.95 7.86 9.27
C GLY A 398 -14.96 6.74 9.60
N GLN A 399 -15.45 5.50 9.71
CA GLN A 399 -14.60 4.33 9.89
C GLN A 399 -13.73 4.07 8.65
N SER A 400 -14.31 4.13 7.46
CA SER A 400 -13.59 3.98 6.18
C SER A 400 -12.44 4.97 6.05
N LYS A 401 -12.63 6.24 6.42
CA LYS A 401 -11.55 7.24 6.39
C LYS A 401 -10.36 6.82 7.26
N LYS A 402 -10.63 6.42 8.50
CA LYS A 402 -9.58 6.01 9.44
C LYS A 402 -8.84 4.75 8.98
N LEU A 403 -9.56 3.78 8.43
CA LEU A 403 -8.96 2.59 7.83
C LEU A 403 -8.08 2.95 6.63
N CYS A 404 -8.56 3.80 5.71
CA CYS A 404 -7.78 4.24 4.56
C CYS A 404 -6.51 4.99 4.98
N ASP A 405 -6.57 5.81 6.03
CA ASP A 405 -5.39 6.49 6.58
C ASP A 405 -4.39 5.49 7.18
N ALA A 406 -4.87 4.49 7.92
CA ALA A 406 -4.03 3.43 8.49
C ALA A 406 -3.37 2.56 7.39
N ILE A 407 -4.11 2.21 6.34
CA ILE A 407 -3.61 1.45 5.19
C ILE A 407 -2.53 2.24 4.46
N LYS A 408 -2.78 3.52 4.15
CA LYS A 408 -1.80 4.40 3.48
C LYS A 408 -0.54 4.59 4.34
N ALA A 409 -0.68 4.66 5.66
CA ALA A 409 0.46 4.76 6.58
C ALA A 409 1.37 3.52 6.56
N ARG A 410 0.86 2.35 6.15
CA ARG A 410 1.68 1.13 5.91
C ARG A 410 2.34 1.10 4.52
N GLY A 411 2.22 2.17 3.72
CA GLY A 411 2.79 2.25 2.38
C GLY A 411 1.97 1.56 1.29
N ILE A 412 0.79 1.01 1.62
CA ILE A 412 -0.11 0.38 0.65
C ILE A 412 -0.73 1.46 -0.25
N LYS A 413 -0.74 1.22 -1.58
CA LYS A 413 -1.41 2.09 -2.55
C LYS A 413 -2.88 1.70 -2.67
N ILE A 414 -3.77 2.67 -2.55
CA ILE A 414 -5.22 2.48 -2.68
C ILE A 414 -5.66 3.13 -3.99
N TYR A 415 -6.12 2.29 -4.92
CA TYR A 415 -6.84 2.68 -6.12
C TYR A 415 -8.35 2.61 -5.83
N THR A 416 -9.10 3.58 -6.33
CA THR A 416 -10.54 3.68 -6.06
C THR A 416 -11.34 3.87 -7.33
N VAL A 417 -12.49 3.21 -7.41
CA VAL A 417 -13.39 3.25 -8.57
C VAL A 417 -14.80 3.59 -8.10
N ALA A 418 -15.24 4.82 -8.37
CA ALA A 418 -16.54 5.35 -8.02
C ALA A 418 -17.51 5.24 -9.21
N PHE A 419 -18.05 4.05 -9.43
CA PHE A 419 -18.82 3.75 -10.64
C PHE A 419 -20.25 4.27 -10.55
N GLN A 420 -20.59 5.31 -11.31
CA GLN A 420 -21.89 5.99 -11.23
C GLN A 420 -22.31 6.37 -9.79
N ALA A 421 -21.33 6.62 -8.92
CA ALA A 421 -21.55 6.79 -7.49
C ALA A 421 -22.12 8.18 -7.16
N PRO A 422 -22.97 8.32 -6.13
CA PRO A 422 -23.43 9.61 -5.63
C PRO A 422 -22.28 10.41 -4.97
N SER A 423 -22.53 11.69 -4.69
CA SER A 423 -21.51 12.60 -4.15
C SER A 423 -20.83 12.11 -2.87
N GLY A 424 -21.55 11.48 -1.93
CA GLY A 424 -20.94 10.91 -0.72
C GLY A 424 -20.05 9.71 -1.00
N GLY A 425 -20.42 8.85 -1.96
CA GLY A 425 -19.63 7.72 -2.44
C GLY A 425 -18.34 8.18 -3.12
N LYS A 426 -18.45 9.16 -4.03
CA LYS A 426 -17.29 9.82 -4.66
C LYS A 426 -16.36 10.45 -3.61
N ALA A 427 -16.93 11.14 -2.63
CA ALA A 427 -16.15 11.80 -1.57
C ALA A 427 -15.32 10.81 -0.73
N ILE A 428 -15.88 9.65 -0.35
CA ILE A 428 -15.12 8.67 0.44
C ILE A 428 -14.04 7.98 -0.40
N LEU A 429 -14.34 7.64 -1.65
CA LEU A 429 -13.37 7.01 -2.55
C LEU A 429 -12.22 7.96 -2.87
N ASN A 430 -12.51 9.21 -3.22
CA ASN A 430 -11.49 10.23 -3.44
C ASN A 430 -10.62 10.48 -2.20
N TYR A 431 -11.18 10.36 -0.99
CA TYR A 431 -10.38 10.44 0.24
C TYR A 431 -9.47 9.22 0.45
N CYS A 432 -9.98 8.03 0.14
CA CYS A 432 -9.26 6.78 0.32
C CYS A 432 -8.12 6.61 -0.70
N ALA A 433 -8.27 7.13 -1.92
CA ALA A 433 -7.25 7.08 -2.95
C ALA A 433 -5.88 7.59 -2.45
N SER A 434 -4.80 6.95 -2.89
CA SER A 434 -3.42 7.36 -2.54
C SER A 434 -2.96 8.65 -3.22
N GLY A 435 -3.75 9.19 -4.15
CA GLY A 435 -3.53 10.44 -4.85
C GLY A 435 -4.58 10.62 -5.96
N PRO A 436 -4.58 11.77 -6.66
CA PRO A 436 -5.53 12.02 -7.74
C PRO A 436 -5.48 10.98 -8.86
N ASP A 437 -4.28 10.49 -9.21
CA ASP A 437 -4.08 9.48 -10.25
C ASP A 437 -4.55 8.06 -9.83
N PHE A 438 -4.98 7.90 -8.58
CA PHE A 438 -5.50 6.65 -8.03
C PHE A 438 -7.03 6.66 -7.88
N ALA A 439 -7.69 7.75 -8.26
CA ALA A 439 -9.14 7.90 -8.16
C ALA A 439 -9.78 7.92 -9.55
N PHE A 440 -10.74 7.04 -9.77
CA PHE A 440 -11.45 6.87 -11.04
C PHE A 440 -12.95 7.01 -10.81
N GLU A 441 -13.62 7.77 -11.67
CA GLU A 441 -15.07 8.01 -11.58
C GLU A 441 -15.77 7.65 -12.90
N PRO A 442 -15.78 6.36 -13.30
CA PRO A 442 -16.43 5.94 -14.55
C PRO A 442 -17.95 6.12 -14.47
N GLU A 443 -18.54 6.62 -15.55
CA GLU A 443 -19.98 6.84 -15.67
C GLU A 443 -20.67 5.79 -16.56
N ASN A 444 -19.90 4.92 -17.23
CA ASN A 444 -20.41 3.82 -18.06
C ASN A 444 -19.46 2.61 -18.08
N ALA A 445 -19.89 1.52 -18.72
CA ALA A 445 -19.19 0.24 -18.72
C ALA A 445 -17.83 0.29 -19.44
N ASP A 446 -17.69 1.10 -20.50
CA ASP A 446 -16.44 1.22 -21.24
C ASP A 446 -15.41 2.02 -20.42
N GLU A 447 -15.83 3.13 -19.82
CA GLU A 447 -14.98 3.89 -18.88
C GLU A 447 -14.57 3.04 -17.67
N LEU A 448 -15.44 2.14 -17.20
CA LEU A 448 -15.11 1.22 -16.12
C LEU A 448 -14.02 0.23 -16.54
N LYS A 449 -14.10 -0.32 -17.76
CA LYS A 449 -13.06 -1.18 -18.34
C LYS A 449 -11.73 -0.43 -18.49
N ASP A 450 -11.77 0.81 -18.95
CA ASP A 450 -10.58 1.66 -19.07
C ASP A 450 -9.96 1.95 -17.70
N ALA A 451 -10.77 2.27 -16.69
CA ALA A 451 -10.30 2.49 -15.32
C ALA A 451 -9.57 1.26 -14.76
N TYR A 452 -10.18 0.07 -14.85
CA TYR A 452 -9.56 -1.17 -14.38
C TYR A 452 -8.30 -1.55 -15.16
N THR A 453 -8.27 -1.28 -16.47
CA THR A 453 -7.08 -1.48 -17.31
C THR A 453 -5.94 -0.56 -16.89
N ASN A 454 -6.22 0.73 -16.69
CA ASN A 454 -5.24 1.72 -16.25
C ASN A 454 -4.69 1.39 -14.86
N ILE A 455 -5.55 0.95 -13.94
CA ILE A 455 -5.14 0.49 -12.60
C ILE A 455 -4.19 -0.71 -12.73
N ALA A 456 -4.57 -1.72 -13.52
CA ALA A 456 -3.75 -2.91 -13.73
C ALA A 456 -2.37 -2.57 -14.33
N GLN A 457 -2.33 -1.69 -15.33
CA GLN A 457 -1.07 -1.20 -15.91
C GLN A 457 -0.22 -0.43 -14.90
N SER A 458 -0.84 0.45 -14.11
CA SER A 458 -0.15 1.19 -13.05
C SER A 458 0.47 0.27 -12.01
N ILE A 459 -0.23 -0.81 -11.64
CA ILE A 459 0.28 -1.83 -10.73
C ILE A 459 1.42 -2.63 -11.36
N SER A 460 1.32 -2.97 -12.65
CA SER A 460 2.42 -3.60 -13.39
C SER A 460 3.66 -2.70 -13.48
N ASP A 461 3.49 -1.39 -13.63
CA ASP A 461 4.59 -0.42 -13.57
C ASP A 461 5.22 -0.31 -12.17
N LEU A 462 4.42 -0.43 -11.10
CA LEU A 462 4.94 -0.46 -9.72
C LEU A 462 5.94 -1.60 -9.52
N ARG A 463 5.74 -2.73 -10.19
CA ARG A 463 6.67 -3.88 -10.18
C ARG A 463 8.02 -3.60 -10.85
N ILE A 464 8.14 -2.56 -11.67
CA ILE A 464 9.37 -2.27 -12.44
C ILE A 464 10.19 -1.13 -11.80
N ARG A 465 9.57 -0.34 -10.91
CA ARG A 465 10.18 0.87 -10.33
C ARG A 465 10.85 0.67 -8.98
N TYR A 466 10.53 -0.41 -8.28
CA TYR A 466 11.22 -0.87 -7.07
C TYR A 466 12.12 -2.02 -7.49
#